data_AF-A0A967U3K8-F1
#
_entry.id   AF-A0A967U3K8-F1
#
_cell.length_a   1.000
_cell.length_b   1.000
_cell.length_c   1.000
_cell.angle_alpha   90.00
_cell.angle_beta   90.00
_cell.angle_gamma   90.00
#
_symmetry.space_group_name_H-M   'P 1'
#
loop_
_entity.id
_entity.type
_entity.pdbx_description
1 polymer ?
#
loop_
_entity_poly.entity_id
_entity_poly.type
_entity_poly.pdbx_seq_one_letter_code
_entity_poly.pdbx_strand_id
1 'polypeptide(L)'
;MWGFFYNSLFRLFTGNYSLLLLLALLIWVNPVFAQNIYEWTDENGVKHYSNTEAGVPEQYRKESNSIKFGDNHNIGNTPQNDDFSNTDELINTLVGGGEVYKIPFTPFEGSARRIIIPVTINNDVTAQLALDTGSPGMIISQSLAKKLGLYENDSGLLLSVASGIGGQVNVMRTIIDEVAIGGATENFVPAIITSSMSEAFEGLIGMDFMGNYSISIDNVNNYIVLQENPGNSDLPAGHSENWWRRSFAEFRAFQQEWKK
;
A
#
# COMPACT_ATOMS: atom_id res chain seq x y z
N MET A 1 -54.64 -47.49 -52.40
CA MET A 1 -54.36 -48.57 -51.45
C MET A 1 -53.05 -48.25 -50.74
N TRP A 2 -53.09 -47.55 -49.58
CA TRP A 2 -51.96 -47.18 -48.69
C TRP A 2 -50.77 -46.41 -49.34
N GLY A 3 -50.04 -45.43 -48.80
CA GLY A 3 -50.04 -44.56 -47.59
C GLY A 3 -48.86 -43.55 -47.82
N PHE A 4 -48.61 -42.47 -47.08
CA PHE A 4 -49.12 -41.90 -45.83
C PHE A 4 -49.03 -40.34 -45.88
N PHE A 5 -49.44 -39.66 -44.80
CA PHE A 5 -49.34 -38.21 -44.51
C PHE A 5 -48.04 -37.94 -43.70
N TYR A 6 -47.51 -36.72 -43.39
CA TYR A 6 -47.82 -35.32 -43.72
C TYR A 6 -46.59 -34.39 -43.45
N ASN A 7 -46.62 -33.18 -44.03
CA ASN A 7 -46.06 -31.88 -43.59
C ASN A 7 -44.88 -31.77 -42.59
N SER A 8 -43.93 -30.89 -42.95
CA SER A 8 -43.30 -29.95 -42.01
C SER A 8 -43.55 -28.52 -42.48
N LEU A 9 -44.10 -27.70 -41.58
CA LEU A 9 -44.57 -26.33 -41.81
C LEU A 9 -43.58 -25.29 -41.23
N PHE A 10 -43.56 -24.11 -41.84
CA PHE A 10 -43.18 -22.82 -41.23
C PHE A 10 -41.79 -22.72 -40.55
N ARG A 11 -40.83 -22.17 -41.31
CA ARG A 11 -39.86 -21.21 -40.74
C ARG A 11 -40.57 -19.87 -40.54
N LEU A 12 -40.53 -19.28 -39.33
CA LEU A 12 -40.56 -17.83 -39.07
C LEU A 12 -40.36 -17.52 -37.57
N PHE A 13 -39.69 -16.41 -37.28
CA PHE A 13 -39.56 -15.71 -35.97
C PHE A 13 -39.06 -16.48 -34.71
N THR A 14 -37.76 -16.30 -34.40
CA THR A 14 -37.26 -16.24 -33.01
C THR A 14 -36.20 -15.13 -32.87
N GLY A 15 -36.65 -13.89 -32.63
CA GLY A 15 -35.76 -12.76 -32.36
C GLY A 15 -35.44 -12.58 -30.88
N ASN A 16 -34.15 -12.46 -30.54
CA ASN A 16 -33.51 -11.62 -29.51
C ASN A 16 -34.14 -11.32 -28.13
N TYR A 17 -35.18 -12.01 -27.66
CA TYR A 17 -35.74 -11.77 -26.31
C TYR A 17 -35.00 -12.51 -25.17
N SER A 18 -34.11 -13.45 -25.50
CA SER A 18 -33.38 -14.26 -24.50
C SER A 18 -32.30 -13.48 -23.74
N LEU A 19 -31.64 -12.49 -24.38
CA LEU A 19 -30.55 -11.73 -23.75
C LEU A 19 -31.04 -10.70 -22.72
N LEU A 20 -32.21 -10.08 -22.98
CA LEU A 20 -32.75 -9.03 -22.10
C LEU A 20 -33.31 -9.57 -20.78
N LEU A 21 -33.83 -10.81 -20.77
CA LEU A 21 -34.27 -11.48 -19.54
C LEU A 21 -33.10 -11.88 -18.63
N LEU A 22 -31.92 -12.16 -19.20
CA LEU A 22 -30.70 -12.43 -18.44
C LEU A 22 -30.09 -11.17 -17.82
N LEU A 23 -30.19 -10.01 -18.48
CA LEU A 23 -29.74 -8.73 -17.91
C LEU A 23 -30.65 -8.24 -16.77
N ALA A 24 -31.96 -8.43 -16.89
CA ALA A 24 -32.93 -7.95 -15.89
C ALA A 24 -32.84 -8.67 -14.53
N LEU A 25 -32.32 -9.91 -14.52
CA LEU A 25 -32.20 -10.74 -13.31
C LEU A 25 -30.94 -10.44 -12.47
N LEU A 26 -29.97 -9.69 -13.02
CA LEU A 26 -28.74 -9.28 -12.34
C LEU A 26 -28.85 -7.97 -11.53
N ILE A 27 -30.03 -7.32 -11.55
CA ILE A 27 -30.28 -6.06 -10.82
C ILE A 27 -30.90 -6.31 -9.43
N TRP A 28 -31.20 -7.57 -9.09
CA TRP A 28 -31.73 -7.92 -7.77
C TRP A 28 -30.64 -8.00 -6.69
N VAL A 29 -30.59 -6.93 -5.90
CA VAL A 29 -30.05 -6.85 -4.54
C VAL A 29 -28.53 -7.06 -4.42
N ASN A 30 -27.77 -5.98 -4.59
CA ASN A 30 -26.57 -5.78 -3.78
C ASN A 30 -27.04 -5.33 -2.38
N PRO A 31 -26.94 -6.15 -1.32
CA PRO A 31 -27.06 -5.63 0.03
C PRO A 31 -25.86 -4.70 0.26
N VAL A 32 -26.13 -3.44 0.60
CA VAL A 32 -25.09 -2.60 1.20
C VAL A 32 -24.67 -3.30 2.49
N PHE A 33 -23.45 -3.82 2.53
CA PHE A 33 -22.89 -4.43 3.73
C PHE A 33 -22.67 -3.33 4.78
N ALA A 34 -23.70 -3.07 5.59
CA ALA A 34 -23.60 -2.31 6.81
C ALA A 34 -22.68 -3.08 7.77
N GLN A 35 -21.39 -2.72 7.78
CA GLN A 35 -20.45 -3.27 8.74
C GLN A 35 -20.78 -2.68 10.12
N ASN A 36 -21.01 -3.55 11.10
CA ASN A 36 -21.09 -3.14 12.50
C ASN A 36 -19.70 -3.31 13.12
N ILE A 37 -19.19 -2.29 13.80
CA ILE A 37 -18.03 -2.44 14.66
C ILE A 37 -18.53 -2.86 16.04
N TYR A 38 -18.01 -3.96 16.56
CA TYR A 38 -18.28 -4.44 17.91
C TYR A 38 -17.12 -4.03 18.81
N GLU A 39 -17.40 -3.21 19.83
CA GLU A 39 -16.44 -2.77 20.84
C GLU A 39 -16.68 -3.51 22.15
N TRP A 40 -15.63 -4.05 22.78
CA TRP A 40 -15.70 -4.54 24.16
C TRP A 40 -14.46 -4.11 24.96
N THR A 41 -14.55 -4.16 26.29
CA THR A 41 -13.41 -3.96 27.19
C THR A 41 -13.10 -5.29 27.87
N ASP A 42 -11.82 -5.66 27.95
CA ASP A 42 -11.41 -6.87 28.66
C ASP A 42 -11.23 -6.65 30.17
N GLU A 43 -10.89 -7.73 30.89
CA GLU A 43 -10.66 -7.73 32.34
C GLU A 43 -9.49 -6.82 32.79
N ASN A 44 -8.60 -6.43 31.88
CA ASN A 44 -7.47 -5.53 32.12
C ASN A 44 -7.81 -4.06 31.79
N GLY A 45 -9.04 -3.77 31.36
CA GLY A 45 -9.47 -2.44 30.95
C GLY A 45 -9.08 -2.05 29.52
N VAL A 46 -8.57 -3.00 28.71
CA VAL A 46 -8.16 -2.72 27.33
C VAL A 46 -9.38 -2.80 26.41
N LYS A 47 -9.54 -1.81 25.54
CA LYS A 47 -10.59 -1.77 24.51
C LYS A 47 -10.18 -2.57 23.27
N HIS A 48 -11.10 -3.39 22.78
CA HIS A 48 -10.94 -4.23 21.60
C HIS A 48 -12.07 -3.99 20.61
N TYR A 49 -11.79 -4.22 19.32
CA TYR A 49 -12.72 -3.96 18.22
C TYR A 49 -12.77 -5.15 17.26
N SER A 50 -13.97 -5.49 16.79
CA SER A 50 -14.19 -6.50 15.74
C SER A 50 -15.17 -5.98 14.69
N ASN A 51 -15.00 -6.37 13.43
CA ASN A 51 -15.97 -6.10 12.35
C ASN A 51 -17.08 -7.18 12.23
N THR A 52 -17.08 -8.17 13.12
CA THR A 52 -18.10 -9.24 13.19
C THR A 52 -18.41 -9.63 14.64
N GLU A 53 -19.65 -10.04 14.92
CA GLU A 53 -20.07 -10.52 16.24
C GLU A 53 -19.34 -11.81 16.66
N ALA A 54 -18.97 -12.64 15.68
CA ALA A 54 -18.21 -13.86 15.88
C ALA A 54 -16.76 -13.58 16.33
N GLY A 55 -16.19 -12.43 15.94
CA GLY A 55 -14.87 -11.99 16.40
C GLY A 55 -14.85 -11.46 17.84
N VAL A 56 -16.01 -11.24 18.47
CA VAL A 56 -16.08 -10.96 19.91
C VAL A 56 -16.01 -12.28 20.69
N PRO A 57 -15.10 -12.43 21.67
CA PRO A 57 -15.06 -13.60 22.54
C PRO A 57 -16.39 -13.81 23.26
N GLU A 58 -16.80 -15.08 23.44
CA GLU A 58 -18.15 -15.42 23.91
C GLU A 58 -18.50 -14.79 25.27
N GLN A 59 -17.52 -14.68 26.17
CA GLN A 59 -17.67 -14.03 27.47
C GLN A 59 -18.01 -12.53 27.39
N TYR A 60 -17.57 -11.83 26.34
CA TYR A 60 -17.79 -10.39 26.15
C TYR A 60 -18.93 -10.07 25.17
N ARG A 61 -19.44 -11.05 24.42
CA ARG A 61 -20.44 -10.84 23.35
C ARG A 61 -21.77 -10.23 23.83
N LYS A 62 -22.15 -10.43 25.09
CA LYS A 62 -23.33 -9.81 25.70
C LYS A 62 -23.11 -8.38 26.18
N GLU A 63 -21.86 -8.00 26.37
CA GLU A 63 -21.44 -6.70 26.91
C GLU A 63 -20.82 -5.79 25.83
N SER A 64 -20.57 -6.35 24.63
CA SER A 64 -20.04 -5.60 23.50
C SER A 64 -21.08 -4.65 22.89
N ASN A 65 -20.67 -3.41 22.66
CA ASN A 65 -21.48 -2.40 21.97
C ASN A 65 -21.33 -2.56 20.46
N SER A 66 -22.44 -2.59 19.72
CA SER A 66 -22.43 -2.54 18.25
C SER A 66 -22.60 -1.10 17.76
N ILE A 67 -21.55 -0.56 17.16
CA ILE A 67 -21.53 0.73 16.48
C ILE A 67 -21.87 0.49 15.01
N LYS A 68 -22.97 1.08 14.53
CA LYS A 68 -23.34 1.01 13.11
C LYS A 68 -22.76 2.23 12.37
N PHE A 69 -22.11 2.00 11.23
CA PHE A 69 -21.76 3.10 10.34
C PHE A 69 -23.03 3.77 9.82
N GLY A 70 -23.29 5.00 10.29
CA GLY A 70 -24.49 5.78 9.99
C GLY A 70 -25.22 6.31 11.23
N ASP A 71 -24.97 5.76 12.42
CA ASP A 71 -25.48 6.34 13.66
C ASP A 71 -24.66 7.58 14.03
N ASN A 72 -25.31 8.76 14.08
CA ASN A 72 -24.72 10.01 14.55
C ASN A 72 -24.44 9.93 16.07
N HIS A 73 -23.36 9.26 16.44
CA HIS A 73 -22.80 9.39 17.78
C HIS A 73 -22.23 10.80 17.91
N ASN A 74 -22.93 11.66 18.66
CA ASN A 74 -22.37 12.92 19.14
C ASN A 74 -21.13 12.58 19.96
N ILE A 75 -19.94 12.81 19.40
CA ILE A 75 -18.68 12.71 20.13
C ILE A 75 -18.72 13.79 21.21
N GLY A 76 -19.02 13.37 22.43
CA GLY A 76 -19.09 14.25 23.59
C GLY A 76 -17.74 14.91 23.85
N ASN A 77 -17.80 16.20 24.18
CA ASN A 77 -16.68 17.09 24.48
C ASN A 77 -15.37 16.39 24.90
N THR A 78 -14.42 16.32 23.97
CA THR A 78 -13.02 16.05 24.31
C THR A 78 -12.52 17.16 25.24
N PRO A 79 -11.67 16.88 26.25
CA PRO A 79 -11.09 17.92 27.09
C PRO A 79 -10.21 18.85 26.27
N GLN A 80 -10.75 20.00 25.88
CA GLN A 80 -10.01 21.06 25.20
C GLN A 80 -9.26 21.88 26.26
N ASN A 81 -8.07 21.41 26.67
CA ASN A 81 -7.07 22.17 27.43
C ASN A 81 -5.74 21.38 27.48
N ASP A 82 -5.06 21.29 26.35
CA ASP A 82 -3.60 21.23 26.32
C ASP A 82 -3.09 22.43 25.52
N ASP A 83 -2.01 23.05 26.00
CA ASP A 83 -1.55 24.37 25.57
C ASP A 83 -0.77 24.32 24.24
N PHE A 84 -1.51 24.29 23.13
CA PHE A 84 -0.98 24.36 21.77
C PHE A 84 -0.59 25.79 21.32
N SER A 85 -0.29 26.72 22.25
CA SER A 85 0.18 28.06 21.88
C SER A 85 1.61 28.09 21.31
N ASN A 86 2.44 27.09 21.62
CA ASN A 86 3.80 26.96 21.10
C ASN A 86 3.93 26.11 19.82
N THR A 87 2.83 25.56 19.28
CA THR A 87 2.91 24.72 18.07
C THR A 87 3.44 25.49 16.88
N ASP A 88 3.07 26.77 16.72
CA ASP A 88 3.51 27.58 15.57
C ASP A 88 5.00 27.94 15.65
N GLU A 89 5.59 28.10 16.84
CA GLU A 89 7.03 28.33 16.99
C GLU A 89 7.83 27.02 16.80
N LEU A 90 7.28 25.89 17.25
CA LEU A 90 7.84 24.57 16.95
C LEU A 90 7.76 24.27 15.44
N ILE A 91 6.62 24.52 14.80
CA ILE A 91 6.40 24.32 13.37
C ILE A 91 7.31 25.24 12.56
N ASN A 92 7.44 26.53 12.88
CA ASN A 92 8.38 27.42 12.17
C ASN A 92 9.86 27.05 12.38
N THR A 93 10.19 26.30 13.46
CA THR A 93 11.54 25.74 13.67
C THR A 93 11.74 24.40 12.96
N LEU A 94 10.67 23.62 12.77
CA LEU A 94 10.65 22.34 12.04
C LEU A 94 10.52 22.53 10.52
N VAL A 95 9.91 23.62 10.06
CA VAL A 95 9.94 24.11 8.67
C VAL A 95 11.31 24.77 8.42
N GLY A 96 12.36 23.97 8.60
CA GLY A 96 13.63 24.23 7.96
C GLY A 96 13.42 24.27 6.44
N GLY A 97 14.06 25.22 5.77
CA GLY A 97 13.98 25.38 4.31
C GLY A 97 14.77 24.32 3.55
N GLY A 98 14.50 23.03 3.81
CA GLY A 98 14.95 21.92 2.97
C GLY A 98 14.36 22.00 1.56
N GLU A 99 14.96 21.28 0.62
CA GLU A 99 14.55 21.38 -0.77
C GLU A 99 13.13 20.84 -1.00
N VAL A 100 12.38 21.51 -1.89
CA VAL A 100 10.96 21.23 -2.13
C VAL A 100 10.77 20.74 -3.56
N TYR A 101 10.34 19.49 -3.67
CA TYR A 101 10.15 18.77 -4.92
C TYR A 101 8.66 18.58 -5.20
N LYS A 102 8.20 18.93 -6.41
CA LYS A 102 6.80 18.79 -6.82
C LYS A 102 6.69 17.76 -7.93
N ILE A 103 6.08 16.60 -7.62
CA ILE A 103 6.07 15.43 -8.51
C ILE A 103 4.63 15.12 -8.93
N PRO A 104 4.31 15.08 -10.24
CA PRO A 104 3.01 14.64 -10.72
C PRO A 104 2.83 13.13 -10.50
N PHE A 105 1.60 12.69 -10.21
CA PHE A 105 1.29 11.27 -10.04
C PHE A 105 0.05 10.83 -10.83
N THR A 106 -0.01 9.54 -11.16
CA THR A 106 -1.20 8.87 -11.69
C THR A 106 -2.04 8.37 -10.51
N PRO A 107 -3.31 8.81 -10.34
CA PRO A 107 -4.10 8.57 -9.12
C PRO A 107 -4.82 7.20 -9.02
N PHE A 108 -4.68 6.31 -10.01
CA PHE A 108 -5.46 5.07 -10.06
C PHE A 108 -4.69 3.84 -10.57
N GLU A 109 -5.03 2.70 -9.98
CA GLU A 109 -4.79 1.35 -10.47
C GLU A 109 -6.16 0.73 -10.80
N GLY A 110 -6.57 0.78 -12.07
CA GLY A 110 -7.93 0.41 -12.46
C GLY A 110 -8.98 1.27 -11.74
N SER A 111 -9.74 0.68 -10.82
CA SER A 111 -10.70 1.39 -9.96
C SER A 111 -10.17 1.75 -8.56
N ALA A 112 -9.01 1.21 -8.16
CA ALA A 112 -8.40 1.50 -6.87
C ALA A 112 -7.64 2.83 -6.91
N ARG A 113 -7.77 3.66 -5.86
CA ARG A 113 -6.93 4.86 -5.69
C ARG A 113 -5.52 4.43 -5.32
N ARG A 114 -4.52 4.92 -6.05
CA ARG A 114 -3.10 4.63 -5.84
C ARG A 114 -2.29 5.84 -6.29
N ILE A 115 -1.27 6.24 -5.53
CA ILE A 115 -0.35 7.31 -5.96
C ILE A 115 0.80 6.64 -6.71
N ILE A 116 0.79 6.71 -8.04
CA ILE A 116 1.84 6.11 -8.88
C ILE A 116 2.70 7.22 -9.47
N ILE A 117 4.00 7.20 -9.18
CA ILE A 117 4.97 8.24 -9.53
C ILE A 117 6.09 7.68 -10.43
N PRO A 118 6.67 8.51 -11.31
CA PRO A 118 7.90 8.16 -12.02
C PRO A 118 9.07 8.21 -11.04
N VAL A 119 9.87 7.14 -11.02
CA VAL A 119 11.08 7.01 -10.22
C VAL A 119 12.21 6.60 -11.15
N THR A 120 13.31 7.36 -11.16
CA THR A 120 14.52 6.99 -11.92
C THR A 120 15.48 6.24 -11.01
N ILE A 121 16.01 5.13 -11.51
CA ILE A 121 16.82 4.18 -10.74
C ILE A 121 18.18 4.07 -11.43
N ASN A 122 19.26 4.19 -10.65
CA ASN A 122 20.65 4.15 -11.11
C ASN A 122 20.95 5.10 -12.30
N ASN A 123 20.32 6.27 -12.34
CA ASN A 123 20.41 7.27 -13.43
C ASN A 123 20.07 6.76 -14.86
N ASP A 124 19.42 5.60 -15.00
CA ASP A 124 19.17 4.96 -16.32
C ASP A 124 17.69 4.58 -16.50
N VAL A 125 17.14 3.76 -15.61
CA VAL A 125 15.78 3.21 -15.79
C VAL A 125 14.77 4.04 -15.00
N THR A 126 13.92 4.80 -15.71
CA THR A 126 12.68 5.36 -15.12
C THR A 126 11.57 4.32 -15.14
N ALA A 127 10.96 4.05 -13.98
CA ALA A 127 9.86 3.12 -13.79
C ALA A 127 8.71 3.77 -13.00
N GLN A 128 7.48 3.27 -13.20
CA GLN A 128 6.31 3.72 -12.46
C GLN A 128 6.20 2.93 -11.16
N LEU A 129 6.39 3.58 -10.01
CA LEU A 129 6.27 2.94 -8.69
C LEU A 129 5.10 3.54 -7.90
N ALA A 130 4.41 2.73 -7.11
CA ALA A 130 3.39 3.22 -6.19
C ALA A 130 4.03 3.70 -4.88
N LEU A 131 3.56 4.84 -4.36
CA LEU A 131 3.91 5.32 -3.03
C LEU A 131 3.12 4.53 -1.98
N ASP A 132 3.80 3.81 -1.09
CA ASP A 132 3.17 2.90 -0.13
C ASP A 132 3.71 3.08 1.30
N THR A 133 2.94 3.80 2.13
CA THR A 133 3.26 4.03 3.55
C THR A 133 3.18 2.78 4.42
N GLY A 134 2.60 1.69 3.90
CA GLY A 134 2.60 0.38 4.56
C GLY A 134 3.86 -0.45 4.27
N SER A 135 4.66 -0.08 3.26
CA SER A 135 5.92 -0.76 2.95
C SER A 135 7.06 -0.18 3.80
N PRO A 136 7.85 -1.01 4.51
CA PRO A 136 9.01 -0.50 5.25
C PRO A 136 10.08 0.06 4.31
N GLY A 137 10.28 -0.52 3.12
CA GLY A 137 11.32 -0.11 2.18
C GLY A 137 10.92 -0.27 0.72
N MET A 138 11.90 -0.22 -0.18
CA MET A 138 11.67 -0.35 -1.63
C MET A 138 11.35 -1.80 -2.02
N ILE A 139 10.36 -1.99 -2.89
CA ILE A 139 10.04 -3.29 -3.49
C ILE A 139 9.99 -3.13 -5.01
N ILE A 140 10.60 -4.01 -5.78
CA ILE A 140 10.62 -3.97 -7.25
C ILE A 140 10.20 -5.31 -7.85
N SER A 141 9.66 -5.28 -9.06
CA SER A 141 9.27 -6.48 -9.79
C SER A 141 10.49 -7.20 -10.36
N GLN A 142 10.38 -8.50 -10.63
CA GLN A 142 11.39 -9.24 -11.39
C GLN A 142 11.62 -8.66 -12.80
N SER A 143 10.59 -8.08 -13.44
CA SER A 143 10.74 -7.42 -14.74
C SER A 143 11.56 -6.14 -14.64
N LEU A 144 11.36 -5.32 -13.60
CA LEU A 144 12.17 -4.12 -13.35
C LEU A 144 13.60 -4.47 -12.95
N ALA A 145 13.79 -5.45 -12.06
CA ALA A 145 15.11 -5.96 -11.70
C ALA A 145 15.89 -6.48 -12.93
N LYS A 146 15.20 -7.08 -13.90
CA LYS A 146 15.78 -7.49 -15.18
C LYS A 146 16.11 -6.30 -16.09
N LYS A 147 15.23 -5.28 -16.20
CA LYS A 147 15.54 -4.04 -16.94
C LYS A 147 16.80 -3.35 -16.41
N LEU A 148 16.98 -3.38 -15.08
CA LEU A 148 18.14 -2.85 -14.36
C LEU A 148 19.40 -3.73 -14.42
N GLY A 149 19.36 -4.89 -15.10
CA GLY A 149 20.49 -5.80 -15.21
C GLY A 149 20.92 -6.47 -13.89
N LEU A 150 20.11 -6.41 -12.83
CA LEU A 150 20.54 -6.80 -11.48
C LEU A 150 20.93 -8.29 -11.36
N TYR A 151 20.40 -9.14 -12.24
CA TYR A 151 20.70 -10.58 -12.32
C TYR A 151 21.99 -10.91 -13.07
N GLU A 152 22.51 -9.99 -13.86
CA GLU A 152 23.64 -10.21 -14.78
C GLU A 152 24.93 -9.56 -14.27
N ASN A 153 24.79 -8.51 -13.44
CA ASN A 153 25.88 -7.85 -12.73
C ASN A 153 26.08 -8.42 -11.31
N ASP A 154 27.23 -8.13 -10.69
CA ASP A 154 27.55 -8.50 -9.30
C ASP A 154 26.83 -7.60 -8.27
N SER A 155 25.50 -7.45 -8.45
CA SER A 155 24.62 -6.46 -7.80
C SER A 155 24.29 -6.76 -6.33
N GLY A 156 25.14 -7.57 -5.66
CA GLY A 156 24.90 -8.04 -4.31
C GLY A 156 23.55 -8.74 -4.14
N LEU A 157 23.15 -9.60 -5.09
CA LEU A 157 21.89 -10.35 -4.98
C LEU A 157 21.95 -11.38 -3.86
N LEU A 158 21.10 -11.20 -2.86
CA LEU A 158 20.99 -12.05 -1.68
C LEU A 158 19.64 -12.78 -1.69
N LEU A 159 19.66 -14.11 -1.80
CA LEU A 159 18.46 -14.91 -1.56
C LEU A 159 18.21 -14.96 -0.05
N SER A 160 16.98 -14.63 0.37
CA SER A 160 16.58 -14.47 1.77
C SER A 160 15.16 -15.01 1.97
N VAL A 161 14.73 -15.19 3.21
CA VAL A 161 13.33 -15.50 3.56
C VAL A 161 12.68 -14.28 4.21
N ALA A 162 11.52 -13.86 3.72
CA ALA A 162 10.66 -12.89 4.39
C ALA A 162 9.51 -13.63 5.11
N SER A 163 9.11 -13.14 6.29
CA SER A 163 8.00 -13.71 7.07
C SER A 163 6.87 -12.68 7.21
N GLY A 164 5.62 -13.12 7.02
CA GLY A 164 4.43 -12.29 7.24
C GLY A 164 3.21 -13.14 7.61
N ILE A 165 2.02 -12.52 7.62
CA ILE A 165 0.75 -13.18 8.00
C ILE A 165 0.45 -14.39 7.08
N GLY A 166 0.93 -14.37 5.83
CA GLY A 166 0.82 -15.48 4.88
C GLY A 166 1.90 -16.58 4.99
N GLY A 167 2.79 -16.52 5.98
CA GLY A 167 3.89 -17.48 6.17
C GLY A 167 5.25 -16.96 5.70
N GLN A 168 6.16 -17.89 5.38
CA GLN A 168 7.50 -17.61 4.87
C GLN A 168 7.54 -17.67 3.34
N VAL A 169 8.15 -16.67 2.71
CA VAL A 169 8.37 -16.61 1.26
C VAL A 169 9.85 -16.31 0.95
N ASN A 170 10.39 -17.01 -0.04
CA ASN A 170 11.72 -16.70 -0.56
C ASN A 170 11.66 -15.36 -1.31
N VAL A 171 12.52 -14.43 -0.92
CA VAL A 171 12.69 -13.12 -1.55
C VAL A 171 14.12 -12.96 -2.02
N MET A 172 14.32 -12.25 -3.12
CA MET A 172 15.65 -11.75 -3.47
C MET A 172 15.80 -10.33 -2.95
N ARG A 173 16.97 -10.01 -2.40
CA ARG A 173 17.32 -8.69 -1.90
C ARG A 173 18.52 -8.17 -2.68
N THR A 174 18.59 -6.85 -2.81
CA THR A 174 19.62 -6.15 -3.57
C THR A 174 19.82 -4.76 -2.95
N ILE A 175 20.91 -4.10 -3.33
CA ILE A 175 21.07 -2.67 -3.12
C ILE A 175 20.87 -1.99 -4.46
N ILE A 176 20.13 -0.90 -4.45
CA ILE A 176 20.03 0.06 -5.55
C ILE A 176 20.98 1.20 -5.23
N ASP A 177 21.85 1.56 -6.17
CA ASP A 177 22.90 2.56 -5.93
C ASP A 177 22.29 3.95 -5.75
N GLU A 178 21.31 4.32 -6.59
CA GLU A 178 20.62 5.61 -6.53
C GLU A 178 19.12 5.49 -6.92
N VAL A 179 18.27 6.22 -6.19
CA VAL A 179 16.83 6.39 -6.47
C VAL A 179 16.51 7.87 -6.53
N ALA A 180 15.96 8.35 -7.65
CA ALA A 180 15.61 9.74 -7.89
C ALA A 180 14.11 9.94 -8.15
N ILE A 181 13.47 10.84 -7.39
CA ILE A 181 12.03 11.15 -7.44
C ILE A 181 11.82 12.66 -7.60
N GLY A 182 11.65 13.11 -8.86
CA GLY A 182 11.38 14.51 -9.18
C GLY A 182 12.45 15.52 -8.73
N GLY A 183 13.69 15.05 -8.52
CA GLY A 183 14.83 15.83 -8.03
C GLY A 183 15.34 15.35 -6.67
N ALA A 184 14.48 14.79 -5.81
CA ALA A 184 14.90 14.19 -4.55
C ALA A 184 15.70 12.92 -4.82
N THR A 185 16.88 12.75 -4.22
CA THR A 185 17.78 11.62 -4.48
C THR A 185 18.18 10.91 -3.20
N GLU A 186 18.11 9.58 -3.21
CA GLU A 186 18.60 8.71 -2.13
C GLU A 186 19.62 7.72 -2.69
N ASN A 187 20.63 7.39 -1.90
CA ASN A 187 21.73 6.50 -2.30
C ASN A 187 21.74 5.24 -1.42
N PHE A 188 22.31 4.13 -1.93
CA PHE A 188 22.42 2.84 -1.21
C PHE A 188 21.08 2.29 -0.70
N VAL A 189 20.02 2.39 -1.52
CA VAL A 189 18.65 2.03 -1.15
C VAL A 189 18.46 0.50 -1.14
N PRO A 190 18.15 -0.13 0.01
CA PRO A 190 17.86 -1.57 0.03
C PRO A 190 16.53 -1.88 -0.64
N ALA A 191 16.51 -2.86 -1.54
CA ALA A 191 15.30 -3.26 -2.27
C ALA A 191 15.02 -4.76 -2.18
N ILE A 192 13.74 -5.11 -2.18
CA ILE A 192 13.24 -6.50 -2.27
C ILE A 192 12.68 -6.74 -3.67
N ILE A 193 13.08 -7.83 -4.31
CA ILE A 193 12.59 -8.25 -5.62
C ILE A 193 11.49 -9.30 -5.45
N THR A 194 10.30 -9.02 -5.99
CA THR A 194 9.11 -9.89 -5.92
C THR A 194 8.64 -10.36 -7.31
N SER A 195 8.12 -11.59 -7.38
CA SER A 195 7.43 -12.15 -8.56
C SER A 195 5.96 -11.74 -8.64
N SER A 196 5.37 -11.22 -7.56
CA SER A 196 3.98 -10.78 -7.50
C SER A 196 3.93 -9.26 -7.37
N MET A 197 3.39 -8.61 -8.39
CA MET A 197 3.23 -7.17 -8.54
C MET A 197 1.93 -6.90 -9.32
N SER A 198 1.39 -5.68 -9.20
CA SER A 198 0.38 -5.19 -10.15
C SER A 198 0.98 -5.04 -11.55
N GLU A 199 0.13 -5.02 -12.59
CA GLU A 199 0.54 -4.59 -13.94
C GLU A 199 0.54 -3.05 -14.08
N ALA A 200 -0.05 -2.31 -13.13
CA ALA A 200 -0.16 -0.85 -13.19
C ALA A 200 1.10 -0.11 -12.72
N PHE A 201 1.99 -0.78 -11.97
CA PHE A 201 3.24 -0.23 -11.45
C PHE A 201 4.27 -1.34 -11.28
N GLU A 202 5.55 -0.99 -11.35
CA GLU A 202 6.69 -1.93 -11.38
C GLU A 202 7.39 -2.07 -10.03
N GLY A 203 6.91 -1.37 -8.99
CA GLY A 203 7.44 -1.43 -7.64
C GLY A 203 6.71 -0.51 -6.65
N LEU A 204 7.20 -0.48 -5.42
CA LEU A 204 6.72 0.32 -4.30
C LEU A 204 7.87 1.18 -3.74
N ILE A 205 7.57 2.44 -3.44
CA ILE A 205 8.42 3.32 -2.61
C ILE A 205 7.87 3.31 -1.19
N GLY A 206 8.68 2.83 -0.25
CA GLY A 206 8.33 2.66 1.16
C GLY A 206 8.95 3.70 2.09
N MET A 207 8.77 3.47 3.40
CA MET A 207 9.16 4.39 4.47
C MET A 207 10.67 4.67 4.54
N ASP A 208 11.52 3.75 4.09
CA ASP A 208 12.98 3.96 4.03
C ASP A 208 13.38 5.15 3.13
N PHE A 209 12.58 5.49 2.11
CA PHE A 209 12.72 6.75 1.36
C PHE A 209 11.89 7.88 2.00
N MET A 210 10.60 7.61 2.27
CA MET A 210 9.66 8.65 2.69
C MET A 210 9.97 9.27 4.06
N GLY A 211 10.68 8.57 4.95
CA GLY A 211 11.05 9.09 6.28
C GLY A 211 11.95 10.33 6.24
N ASN A 212 12.66 10.55 5.13
CA ASN A 212 13.52 11.71 4.94
C ASN A 212 12.73 12.98 4.51
N TYR A 213 11.43 12.86 4.23
CA TYR A 213 10.61 13.95 3.69
C TYR A 213 9.31 14.17 4.47
N SER A 214 8.90 15.43 4.55
CA SER A 214 7.53 15.83 4.85
C SER A 214 6.72 15.81 3.55
N ILE A 215 5.63 15.02 3.52
CA ILE A 215 4.89 14.70 2.29
C ILE A 215 3.50 15.32 2.31
N SER A 216 3.18 16.14 1.30
CA SER A 216 1.83 16.67 1.05
C SER A 216 1.26 16.12 -0.26
N ILE A 217 -0.03 15.81 -0.30
CA ILE A 217 -0.70 15.20 -1.47
C ILE A 217 -1.85 16.09 -1.94
N ASP A 218 -1.74 16.66 -3.14
CA ASP A 218 -2.85 17.34 -3.82
C ASP A 218 -3.57 16.36 -4.76
N ASN A 219 -4.70 15.83 -4.28
CA ASN A 219 -5.57 14.91 -5.02
C ASN A 219 -6.48 15.59 -6.06
N VAL A 220 -6.53 16.93 -6.10
CA VAL A 220 -7.31 17.68 -7.11
C VAL A 220 -6.46 17.89 -8.36
N ASN A 221 -5.20 18.23 -8.15
CA ASN A 221 -4.24 18.56 -9.21
C ASN A 221 -3.24 17.42 -9.50
N ASN A 222 -3.34 16.29 -8.79
CA ASN A 222 -2.53 15.08 -8.93
C ASN A 222 -1.01 15.34 -8.85
N TYR A 223 -0.58 16.03 -7.80
CA TYR A 223 0.84 16.13 -7.45
C TYR A 223 1.09 15.83 -5.98
N ILE A 224 2.25 15.24 -5.69
CA ILE A 224 2.82 15.22 -4.35
C ILE A 224 3.84 16.34 -4.23
N VAL A 225 4.01 16.85 -3.02
CA VAL A 225 5.11 17.72 -2.62
C VAL A 225 5.92 16.97 -1.58
N LEU A 226 7.21 16.76 -1.88
CA LEU A 226 8.20 16.31 -0.91
C LEU A 226 8.97 17.54 -0.45
N GLN A 227 8.98 17.81 0.85
CA GLN A 227 9.91 18.76 1.46
C GLN A 227 10.92 17.96 2.26
N GLU A 228 12.21 18.12 1.96
CA GLU A 228 13.28 17.45 2.70
C GLU A 228 13.24 17.88 4.17
N ASN A 229 13.27 16.90 5.08
CA ASN A 229 13.32 17.17 6.51
C ASN A 229 14.68 17.79 6.88
N PRO A 230 14.74 18.79 7.78
CA PRO A 230 16.00 19.43 8.13
C PRO A 230 17.00 18.40 8.68
N GLY A 231 18.21 18.40 8.12
CA GLY A 231 19.28 17.47 8.49
C GLY A 231 19.56 17.48 9.99
N ASN A 232 19.29 16.35 10.65
CA ASN A 232 19.47 16.18 12.08
C ASN A 232 20.76 15.39 12.36
N SER A 233 21.63 15.89 13.25
CA SER A 233 22.84 15.19 13.67
C SER A 233 22.58 13.80 14.26
N ASP A 234 21.39 13.60 14.82
CA ASP A 234 20.96 12.36 15.46
C ASP A 234 20.32 11.37 14.46
N LEU A 235 20.16 11.79 13.19
CA LEU A 235 19.66 10.99 12.07
C LEU A 235 20.74 10.91 10.96
N PRO A 236 21.84 10.16 11.17
CA PRO A 236 22.89 10.02 10.16
C PRO A 236 22.31 9.43 8.85
N ALA A 237 22.53 10.15 7.75
CA ALA A 237 21.92 9.93 6.43
C ALA A 237 20.37 9.86 6.47
N GLY A 238 19.73 10.69 7.30
CA GLY A 238 18.26 10.78 7.43
C GLY A 238 17.63 9.65 8.26
N HIS A 239 18.36 8.57 8.52
CA HIS A 239 17.80 7.37 9.14
C HIS A 239 17.99 7.32 10.67
N SER A 240 16.96 6.82 11.37
CA SER A 240 16.96 6.66 12.83
C SER A 240 17.87 5.53 13.33
N GLU A 241 18.23 5.56 14.61
CA GLU A 241 18.99 4.48 15.27
C GLU A 241 18.32 3.11 15.09
N ASN A 242 16.98 3.04 15.20
CA ASN A 242 16.23 1.81 15.00
C ASN A 242 16.36 1.27 13.57
N TRP A 243 16.37 2.15 12.58
CA TRP A 243 16.62 1.80 11.18
C TRP A 243 18.02 1.21 11.02
N TRP A 244 19.06 1.91 11.49
CA TRP A 244 20.44 1.44 11.42
C TRP A 244 20.64 0.10 12.13
N ARG A 245 20.04 -0.09 13.31
CA ARG A 245 20.07 -1.37 14.04
C ARG A 245 19.42 -2.50 13.26
N ARG A 246 18.26 -2.26 12.63
CA ARG A 246 17.59 -3.22 11.74
C ARG A 246 18.50 -3.59 10.57
N SER A 247 18.93 -2.59 9.79
CA SER A 247 19.74 -2.77 8.58
C SER A 247 21.06 -3.49 8.88
N PHE A 248 21.80 -3.08 9.91
CA PHE A 248 23.05 -3.77 10.29
C PHE A 248 22.82 -5.19 10.81
N ALA A 249 21.74 -5.46 11.56
CA ALA A 249 21.42 -6.83 11.99
C ALA A 249 21.08 -7.72 10.78
N GLU A 250 20.33 -7.19 9.82
CA GLU A 250 19.92 -7.84 8.58
C GLU A 250 21.14 -8.15 7.68
N PHE A 251 22.02 -7.18 7.40
CA PHE A 251 23.26 -7.44 6.66
C PHE A 251 24.20 -8.42 7.37
N ARG A 252 24.28 -8.39 8.72
CA ARG A 252 25.08 -9.39 9.46
C ARG A 252 24.49 -10.79 9.39
N ALA A 253 23.16 -10.94 9.31
CA ALA A 253 22.53 -12.24 9.09
C ALA A 253 22.93 -12.80 7.71
N PHE A 254 22.80 -11.99 6.64
CA PHE A 254 23.18 -12.42 5.29
C PHE A 254 24.67 -12.77 5.19
N GLN A 255 25.57 -11.98 5.81
CA GLN A 255 27.00 -12.29 5.84
C GLN A 255 27.32 -13.63 6.56
N GLN A 256 26.49 -14.05 7.53
CA GLN A 256 26.66 -15.33 8.21
C GLN A 256 26.12 -16.51 7.38
N GLU A 257 25.08 -16.30 6.59
CA GLU A 257 24.56 -17.31 5.65
C GLU A 257 25.57 -17.56 4.52
N TRP A 258 26.22 -16.51 4.00
CA TRP A 258 27.26 -16.59 2.97
C TRP A 258 28.59 -17.23 3.40
N LYS A 259 28.79 -17.46 4.70
CA LYS A 259 30.00 -18.09 5.25
C LYS A 259 29.84 -19.58 5.58
N LYS A 260 28.70 -20.18 5.24
CA LYS A 260 28.38 -21.60 5.45
C LYS A 260 28.51 -22.39 4.16
#